data_AF-A0A7W1IVI7-F1
#
_entry.id   AF-A0A7W1IVI7-F1
#
_cell.length_a   1.000
_cell.length_b   1.000
_cell.length_c   1.000
_cell.angle_alpha   90.00
_cell.angle_beta   90.00
_cell.angle_gamma   90.00
#
_symmetry.space_group_name_H-M   'P 1'
#
loop_
_entity.id
_entity.type
_entity.pdbx_description
1 polymer ?
#
loop_
_entity_poly.entity_id
_entity_poly.type
_entity_poly.pdbx_seq_one_letter_code
_entity_poly.pdbx_strand_id
1 'polypeptide(L)'
;YLFLATGEKQFNFLKQSVAKQKSLGCEAVEMVDTKTISEMVKGLNCQDIVGGSFGGRDGFINPLGVLEGFSKKAAENGAAIQAETEVLLIETRNGKVVGVETDKGKLECEKVILCAGAWARNLAKTAGIDLPVEPLKRQIVWAESATSLQENLPMVIDLSNGFHFRPAKDSKREVLFAYPDKNETPSFSTDFEESFVEKVYEKAKHRAPFLAKTKVLREKCRAGLYENTPDHHAILGGCEIAGLYFANGFSGHGVMHSPATGRALAEIVLDGKANFLDVSCLRLERFATGELLHETAFI
;
A
#
# COMPACT_ATOMS: atom_id res chain seq x y z
N TYR A 1 -12.69 6.79 3.54
CA TYR A 1 -12.87 6.10 2.25
C TYR A 1 -14.28 5.58 2.19
N LEU A 2 -14.87 5.50 1.01
CA LEU A 2 -16.21 4.94 0.78
C LEU A 2 -16.09 3.58 0.11
N PHE A 3 -16.35 2.51 0.86
CA PHE A 3 -16.40 1.15 0.32
C PHE A 3 -17.85 0.80 -0.06
N LEU A 4 -18.02 0.25 -1.26
CA LEU A 4 -19.32 -0.13 -1.80
C LEU A 4 -19.47 -1.64 -1.79
N ALA A 5 -20.62 -2.12 -1.32
CA ALA A 5 -21.03 -3.51 -1.42
C ALA A 5 -22.17 -3.64 -2.43
N THR A 6 -22.07 -4.62 -3.33
CA THR A 6 -23.11 -4.97 -4.30
C THR A 6 -23.87 -6.25 -3.97
N GLY A 7 -23.46 -6.94 -2.90
CA GLY A 7 -24.12 -8.15 -2.43
C GLY A 7 -24.04 -8.32 -0.92
N GLU A 8 -24.94 -9.15 -0.38
CA GLU A 8 -25.08 -9.34 1.07
C GLU A 8 -23.80 -9.83 1.74
N LYS A 9 -23.02 -10.69 1.09
CA LYS A 9 -21.74 -11.18 1.62
C LYS A 9 -20.76 -10.03 1.89
N GLN A 10 -20.62 -9.11 0.93
CA GLN A 10 -19.75 -7.94 1.07
C GLN A 10 -20.31 -6.96 2.11
N PHE A 11 -21.62 -6.76 2.13
CA PHE A 11 -22.25 -5.85 3.08
C PHE A 11 -22.12 -6.34 4.53
N ASN A 12 -22.31 -7.65 4.76
CA ASN A 12 -22.11 -8.27 6.07
C ASN A 12 -20.64 -8.24 6.49
N PHE A 13 -19.72 -8.43 5.53
CA PHE A 13 -18.30 -8.23 5.76
C PHE A 13 -18.00 -6.79 6.24
N LEU A 14 -18.50 -5.77 5.53
CA LEU A 14 -18.33 -4.37 5.92
C LEU A 14 -18.89 -4.09 7.33
N LYS A 15 -20.07 -4.65 7.68
CA LYS A 15 -20.63 -4.50 9.04
C LYS A 15 -19.70 -5.05 10.12
N GLN A 16 -19.17 -6.26 9.92
CA GLN A 16 -18.27 -6.89 10.88
C GLN A 16 -17.01 -6.05 11.06
N SER A 17 -16.48 -5.53 9.97
CA SER A 17 -15.27 -4.73 10.01
C SER A 17 -15.46 -3.34 10.60
N VAL A 18 -16.57 -2.65 10.29
CA VAL A 18 -16.92 -1.38 10.96
C VAL A 18 -17.01 -1.59 12.47
N ALA A 19 -17.66 -2.67 12.92
CA ALA A 19 -17.71 -3.02 14.33
C ALA A 19 -16.31 -3.27 14.92
N LYS A 20 -15.44 -3.99 14.19
CA LYS A 20 -14.06 -4.24 14.62
C LYS A 20 -13.24 -2.95 14.71
N GLN A 21 -13.30 -2.08 13.71
CA GLN A 21 -12.62 -0.79 13.72
C GLN A 21 -13.06 0.09 14.88
N LYS A 22 -14.37 0.18 15.15
CA LYS A 22 -14.89 0.89 16.33
C LYS A 22 -14.37 0.28 17.64
N SER A 23 -14.34 -1.04 17.75
CA SER A 23 -13.77 -1.71 18.93
C SER A 23 -12.27 -1.42 19.16
N LEU A 24 -11.56 -0.99 18.10
CA LEU A 24 -10.15 -0.57 18.14
C LEU A 24 -9.99 0.96 18.27
N GLY A 25 -11.07 1.72 18.45
CA GLY A 25 -11.06 3.17 18.65
C GLY A 25 -11.16 4.02 17.37
N CYS A 26 -11.41 3.40 16.21
CA CYS A 26 -11.69 4.13 14.97
C CYS A 26 -13.17 4.55 14.91
N GLU A 27 -13.56 5.57 15.67
CA GLU A 27 -14.97 5.97 15.83
C GLU A 27 -15.61 6.58 14.57
N ALA A 28 -14.79 7.18 13.69
CA ALA A 28 -15.26 7.92 12.52
C ALA A 28 -15.57 7.03 11.30
N VAL A 29 -15.88 5.75 11.53
CA VAL A 29 -16.29 4.81 10.48
C VAL A 29 -17.74 4.39 10.67
N GLU A 30 -18.52 4.45 9.60
CA GLU A 30 -19.97 4.27 9.66
C GLU A 30 -20.45 3.36 8.55
N MET A 31 -21.53 2.62 8.80
CA MET A 31 -22.29 1.97 7.73
C MET A 31 -23.16 3.03 7.05
N VAL A 32 -23.20 3.03 5.72
CA VAL A 32 -24.01 3.95 4.92
C VAL A 32 -24.94 3.16 4.00
N ASP A 33 -26.16 3.67 3.84
CA ASP A 33 -27.13 3.11 2.91
C ASP A 33 -26.94 3.64 1.49
N THR A 34 -27.65 3.04 0.53
CA THR A 34 -27.55 3.42 -0.89
C THR A 34 -27.99 4.86 -1.15
N LYS A 35 -28.93 5.40 -0.36
CA LYS A 35 -29.38 6.79 -0.50
C LYS A 35 -28.25 7.75 -0.10
N THR A 36 -27.66 7.56 1.08
CA THR A 36 -26.50 8.33 1.55
C THR A 36 -25.35 8.25 0.55
N ILE A 37 -25.05 7.06 0.02
CA ILE A 37 -24.02 6.87 -1.01
C ILE A 37 -24.30 7.75 -2.25
N SER A 38 -25.53 7.74 -2.75
CA SER A 38 -25.93 8.52 -3.94
C SER A 38 -25.85 10.04 -3.72
N GLU A 39 -26.08 10.50 -2.48
CA GLU A 39 -25.96 11.90 -2.08
C GLU A 39 -24.49 12.31 -1.91
N MET A 40 -23.65 11.40 -1.38
CA MET A 40 -22.21 11.60 -1.20
C MET A 40 -21.44 11.64 -2.52
N VAL A 41 -21.86 10.88 -3.54
CA VAL A 41 -21.18 10.83 -4.85
C VAL A 41 -22.20 10.99 -5.97
N LYS A 42 -22.43 12.24 -6.36
CA LYS A 42 -23.40 12.56 -7.43
C LYS A 42 -22.98 11.92 -8.75
N GLY A 43 -23.91 11.21 -9.39
CA GLY A 43 -23.68 10.54 -10.67
C GLY A 43 -23.04 9.16 -10.56
N LEU A 44 -22.86 8.62 -9.35
CA LEU A 44 -22.51 7.22 -9.14
C LEU A 44 -23.69 6.33 -9.54
N ASN A 45 -23.41 5.24 -10.27
CA ASN A 45 -24.40 4.20 -10.49
C ASN A 45 -24.58 3.40 -9.19
N CYS A 46 -25.77 3.47 -8.62
CA CYS A 46 -26.10 2.84 -7.34
C CYS A 46 -27.13 1.70 -7.48
N GLN A 47 -27.52 1.33 -8.70
CA GLN A 47 -28.61 0.37 -8.95
C GLN A 47 -28.36 -1.01 -8.33
N ASP A 48 -27.10 -1.44 -8.29
CA ASP A 48 -26.66 -2.73 -7.77
C ASP A 48 -26.01 -2.62 -6.37
N ILE A 49 -26.04 -1.44 -5.73
CA ILE A 49 -25.43 -1.20 -4.41
C ILE A 49 -26.44 -1.52 -3.31
N VAL A 50 -26.06 -2.43 -2.40
CA VAL A 50 -26.87 -2.78 -1.22
C VAL A 50 -26.50 -1.95 0.02
N GLY A 51 -25.36 -1.27 -0.02
CA GLY A 51 -24.88 -0.36 1.02
C GLY A 51 -23.35 -0.26 1.00
N GLY A 52 -22.77 0.32 2.05
CA GLY A 52 -21.33 0.54 2.12
C GLY A 52 -20.85 0.91 3.51
N SER A 53 -19.55 1.20 3.61
CA SER A 53 -18.96 1.81 4.81
C SER A 53 -18.20 3.07 4.43
N PHE A 54 -18.24 4.07 5.31
CA PHE A 54 -17.54 5.32 5.13
C PHE A 54 -16.66 5.64 6.33
N GLY A 55 -15.35 5.77 6.09
CA GLY A 55 -14.39 6.33 7.04
C GLY A 55 -14.21 7.83 6.81
N GLY A 56 -14.76 8.65 7.70
CA GLY A 56 -14.76 10.12 7.59
C GLY A 56 -13.42 10.77 7.92
N ARG A 57 -12.48 10.03 8.50
CA ARG A 57 -11.09 10.49 8.75
C ARG A 57 -10.08 9.96 7.75
N ASP A 58 -10.44 9.03 6.89
CA ASP A 58 -9.51 8.54 5.90
C ASP A 58 -9.32 9.58 4.80
N GLY A 59 -8.16 9.53 4.16
CA GLY A 59 -7.84 10.43 3.07
C GLY A 59 -6.63 9.93 2.32
N PHE A 60 -6.15 10.77 1.42
CA PHE A 60 -4.97 10.49 0.62
C PHE A 60 -3.93 11.58 0.88
N ILE A 61 -2.67 11.17 0.91
CA ILE A 61 -1.52 12.04 1.16
C ILE A 61 -0.63 12.10 -0.09
N ASN A 62 0.28 13.07 -0.12
CA ASN A 62 1.34 13.06 -1.12
C ASN A 62 2.47 12.15 -0.59
N PRO A 63 2.66 10.93 -1.13
CA PRO A 63 3.66 10.00 -0.60
C PRO A 63 5.09 10.54 -0.75
N LEU A 64 5.37 11.32 -1.79
CA LEU A 64 6.69 11.95 -1.96
C LEU A 64 6.93 13.03 -0.89
N GLY A 65 5.89 13.76 -0.50
CA GLY A 65 5.99 14.72 0.61
C GLY A 65 6.21 14.04 1.96
N VAL A 66 5.65 12.83 2.16
CA VAL A 66 5.92 12.01 3.35
C VAL A 66 7.37 11.55 3.37
N LEU A 67 7.87 11.03 2.24
CA LEU A 67 9.27 10.63 2.08
C LEU A 67 10.21 11.81 2.37
N GLU A 68 9.99 12.95 1.73
CA GLU A 68 10.79 14.16 1.92
C GLU A 68 10.80 14.60 3.39
N GLY A 69 9.63 14.62 4.03
CA GLY A 69 9.49 14.99 5.45
C GLY A 69 10.29 14.07 6.37
N PHE A 70 10.17 12.75 6.20
CA PHE A 70 10.91 11.78 7.01
C PHE A 70 12.41 11.82 6.74
N SER A 71 12.84 11.85 5.48
CA SER A 71 14.26 11.89 5.11
C SER A 71 14.93 13.17 5.61
N LYS A 72 14.29 14.33 5.45
CA LYS A 72 14.79 15.59 5.99
C LYS A 72 14.93 15.51 7.51
N LYS A 73 13.90 15.01 8.21
CA LYS A 73 13.95 14.95 9.67
C LYS A 73 14.99 13.96 10.16
N ALA A 74 15.20 12.84 9.48
CA ALA A 74 16.26 11.89 9.80
C ALA A 74 17.65 12.54 9.67
N ALA A 75 17.89 13.27 8.57
CA ALA A 75 19.15 13.98 8.34
C ALA A 75 19.42 15.07 9.40
N GLU A 76 18.40 15.85 9.77
CA GLU A 76 18.48 16.84 10.86
C GLU A 76 18.86 16.21 12.22
N ASN A 77 18.54 14.92 12.41
CA ASN A 77 18.89 14.16 13.61
C ASN A 77 20.20 13.35 13.45
N GLY A 78 20.99 13.63 12.41
CA GLY A 78 22.32 13.06 12.22
C GLY A 78 22.39 11.79 11.36
N ALA A 79 21.27 11.35 10.74
CA ALA A 79 21.32 10.24 9.79
C ALA A 79 22.06 10.65 8.51
N ALA A 80 23.00 9.84 8.05
CA ALA A 80 23.62 9.99 6.74
C ALA A 80 22.72 9.36 5.66
N ILE A 81 22.37 10.12 4.63
CA ILE A 81 21.59 9.63 3.48
C ILE A 81 22.49 9.62 2.26
N GLN A 82 22.77 8.44 1.73
CA GLN A 82 23.57 8.24 0.52
C GLN A 82 22.67 7.75 -0.62
N ALA A 83 22.15 8.70 -1.42
CA ALA A 83 21.42 8.37 -2.64
C ALA A 83 22.37 7.82 -3.72
N GLU A 84 21.79 7.24 -4.77
CA GLU A 84 22.54 6.71 -5.93
C GLU A 84 23.67 5.74 -5.53
N THR A 85 23.45 4.96 -4.48
CA THR A 85 24.42 4.02 -3.92
C THR A 85 23.73 2.67 -3.83
N GLU A 86 24.04 1.79 -4.76
CA GLU A 86 23.38 0.50 -4.89
C GLU A 86 24.03 -0.51 -3.94
N VAL A 87 23.23 -1.14 -3.08
CA VAL A 87 23.69 -2.26 -2.26
C VAL A 87 23.63 -3.53 -3.10
N LEU A 88 24.79 -4.14 -3.32
CA LEU A 88 24.96 -5.33 -4.16
C LEU A 88 24.76 -6.62 -3.37
N LEU A 89 25.21 -6.65 -2.11
CA LEU A 89 25.00 -7.78 -1.20
C LEU A 89 25.09 -7.37 0.27
N ILE A 90 24.49 -8.20 1.13
CA ILE A 90 24.60 -8.13 2.59
C ILE A 90 25.67 -9.13 3.03
N GLU A 91 26.71 -8.64 3.71
CA GLU A 91 27.79 -9.49 4.20
C GLU A 91 27.44 -10.08 5.57
N THR A 92 27.59 -11.39 5.69
CA THR A 92 27.38 -12.11 6.95
C THR A 92 28.58 -12.99 7.30
N ARG A 93 28.81 -13.19 8.60
CA ARG A 93 29.84 -14.09 9.13
C ARG A 93 29.30 -14.79 10.37
N ASN A 94 29.38 -16.11 10.41
CA ASN A 94 28.92 -16.92 11.54
C ASN A 94 27.48 -16.60 11.99
N GLY A 95 26.57 -16.38 11.04
CA GLY A 95 25.16 -16.06 11.32
C GLY A 95 24.92 -14.64 11.84
N LYS A 96 25.86 -13.69 11.67
CA LYS A 96 25.70 -12.28 12.02
C LYS A 96 26.03 -11.37 10.83
N VAL A 97 25.31 -10.26 10.68
CA VAL A 97 25.67 -9.17 9.76
C VAL A 97 27.02 -8.55 10.14
N VAL A 98 27.87 -8.31 9.14
CA VAL A 98 29.16 -7.61 9.31
C VAL A 98 29.31 -6.38 8.40
N GLY A 99 28.43 -6.22 7.41
CA GLY A 99 28.46 -5.07 6.52
C GLY A 99 27.56 -5.23 5.31
N VAL A 100 27.68 -4.29 4.39
CA VAL A 100 27.10 -4.34 3.05
C VAL A 100 28.16 -3.96 2.02
N GLU A 101 28.12 -4.61 0.86
CA GLU A 101 28.91 -4.20 -0.30
C GLU A 101 28.04 -3.34 -1.22
N THR A 102 28.58 -2.20 -1.63
CA THR A 102 27.91 -1.27 -2.54
C THR A 102 28.72 -1.07 -3.81
N ASP A 103 28.11 -0.49 -4.84
CA ASP A 103 28.80 -0.02 -6.05
C ASP A 103 29.89 1.05 -5.78
N LYS A 104 29.89 1.65 -4.58
CA LYS A 104 30.86 2.65 -4.13
C LYS A 104 31.83 2.14 -3.06
N GLY A 105 31.83 0.84 -2.79
CA GLY A 105 32.70 0.20 -1.80
C GLY A 105 31.94 -0.39 -0.61
N LYS A 106 32.70 -0.84 0.39
CA LYS A 106 32.16 -1.57 1.53
C LYS A 106 31.80 -0.63 2.68
N LEU A 107 30.70 -0.94 3.35
CA LEU A 107 30.27 -0.29 4.59
C LEU A 107 30.19 -1.35 5.70
N GLU A 108 31.04 -1.22 6.72
CA GLU A 108 30.98 -2.09 7.89
C GLU A 108 29.82 -1.68 8.80
N CYS A 109 29.00 -2.65 9.20
CA CYS A 109 27.90 -2.41 10.13
C CYS A 109 27.49 -3.70 10.85
N GLU A 110 26.92 -3.57 12.04
CA GLU A 110 26.44 -4.72 12.82
C GLU A 110 24.97 -5.03 12.58
N LYS A 111 24.22 -4.09 11.99
CA LYS A 111 22.79 -4.20 11.76
C LYS A 111 22.42 -3.65 10.39
N VAL A 112 21.57 -4.39 9.68
CA VAL A 112 20.97 -4.00 8.40
C VAL A 112 19.47 -4.14 8.51
N ILE A 113 18.74 -3.09 8.14
CA ILE A 113 17.28 -3.14 7.98
C ILE A 113 17.00 -3.11 6.47
N LEU A 114 16.47 -4.20 5.95
CA LEU A 114 16.13 -4.32 4.54
C LEU A 114 14.76 -3.68 4.27
N CYS A 115 14.77 -2.48 3.67
CA CYS A 115 13.58 -1.74 3.25
C CYS A 115 13.51 -1.59 1.72
N ALA A 116 14.09 -2.54 0.97
CA ALA A 116 14.33 -2.42 -0.48
C ALA A 116 13.11 -2.76 -1.37
N GLY A 117 11.89 -2.69 -0.82
CA GLY A 117 10.66 -2.87 -1.58
C GLY A 117 10.63 -4.13 -2.47
N ALA A 118 10.23 -3.93 -3.73
CA ALA A 118 10.20 -4.95 -4.78
C ALA A 118 11.53 -5.71 -5.00
N TRP A 119 12.67 -5.10 -4.64
CA TRP A 119 14.01 -5.66 -4.80
C TRP A 119 14.50 -6.44 -3.57
N ALA A 120 13.75 -6.40 -2.46
CA ALA A 120 14.19 -6.97 -1.19
C ALA A 120 14.48 -8.47 -1.28
N ARG A 121 13.71 -9.24 -2.06
CA ARG A 121 13.97 -10.67 -2.25
C ARG A 121 15.37 -10.96 -2.80
N ASN A 122 15.78 -10.19 -3.81
CA ASN A 122 17.08 -10.39 -4.44
C ASN A 122 18.23 -10.09 -3.47
N LEU A 123 18.08 -9.02 -2.68
CA LEU A 123 19.11 -8.63 -1.72
C LEU A 123 19.14 -9.56 -0.49
N ALA A 124 17.98 -9.97 0.03
CA ALA A 124 17.87 -10.95 1.12
C ALA A 124 18.56 -12.29 0.77
N LYS A 125 18.44 -12.72 -0.49
CA LYS A 125 19.06 -13.95 -0.99
C LYS A 125 20.60 -13.92 -0.89
N THR A 126 21.23 -12.75 -0.95
CA THR A 126 22.69 -12.63 -0.78
C THR A 126 23.16 -12.98 0.63
N ALA A 127 22.29 -12.80 1.63
CA ALA A 127 22.50 -13.24 3.01
C ALA A 127 22.03 -14.69 3.25
N GLY A 128 21.50 -15.38 2.25
CA GLY A 128 20.96 -16.73 2.38
C GLY A 128 19.50 -16.80 2.86
N ILE A 129 18.77 -15.69 2.88
CA ILE A 129 17.35 -15.64 3.28
C ILE A 129 16.44 -15.69 2.05
N ASP A 130 15.47 -16.61 2.04
CA ASP A 130 14.38 -16.60 1.06
C ASP A 130 13.21 -15.74 1.56
N LEU A 131 13.18 -14.49 1.09
CA LEU A 131 12.13 -13.54 1.44
C LEU A 131 10.94 -13.72 0.47
N PRO A 132 9.72 -14.08 0.94
CA PRO A 132 8.57 -14.36 0.09
C PRO A 132 7.89 -13.05 -0.36
N VAL A 133 8.63 -12.24 -1.12
CA VAL A 133 8.17 -10.97 -1.69
C VAL A 133 8.27 -11.05 -3.20
N GLU A 134 7.18 -10.75 -3.90
CA GLU A 134 7.12 -10.70 -5.35
C GLU A 134 6.72 -9.31 -5.85
N PRO A 135 7.40 -8.77 -6.87
CA PRO A 135 7.05 -7.50 -7.46
C PRO A 135 5.81 -7.67 -8.34
N LEU A 136 4.77 -6.89 -8.11
CA LEU A 136 3.56 -6.91 -8.93
C LEU A 136 3.24 -5.50 -9.43
N LYS A 137 3.13 -5.35 -10.74
CA LYS A 137 2.80 -4.06 -11.34
C LYS A 137 1.39 -3.62 -10.95
N ARG A 138 1.26 -2.33 -10.68
CA ARG A 138 0.00 -1.63 -10.43
C ARG A 138 -0.01 -0.36 -11.26
N GLN A 139 -1.13 -0.13 -11.92
CA GLN A 139 -1.29 0.95 -12.87
C GLN A 139 -2.40 1.88 -12.41
N ILE A 140 -2.21 3.18 -12.63
CA ILE A 140 -3.19 4.20 -12.31
C ILE A 140 -3.38 5.12 -13.50
N VAL A 141 -4.64 5.29 -13.89
CA VAL A 141 -5.02 6.23 -14.93
C VAL A 141 -5.32 7.56 -14.28
N TRP A 142 -4.75 8.60 -14.87
CA TRP A 142 -5.00 9.98 -14.51
C TRP A 142 -5.81 10.63 -15.61
N ALA A 143 -6.88 11.34 -15.24
CA ALA A 143 -7.73 12.01 -16.19
C ALA A 143 -8.25 13.35 -15.66
N GLU A 144 -8.73 14.19 -16.56
CA GLU A 144 -9.29 15.50 -16.27
C GLU A 144 -10.77 15.55 -16.66
N SER A 145 -11.61 15.98 -15.72
CA SER A 145 -13.02 16.29 -15.97
C SER A 145 -13.17 17.64 -16.67
N ALA A 146 -14.14 17.75 -17.58
CA ALA A 146 -14.49 19.00 -18.24
C ALA A 146 -15.02 20.06 -17.25
N THR A 147 -15.68 19.61 -16.18
CA THR A 147 -16.18 20.45 -15.09
C THR A 147 -15.48 20.12 -13.78
N SER A 148 -15.58 21.00 -12.79
CA SER A 148 -15.08 20.72 -11.44
C SER A 148 -15.75 19.46 -10.88
N LEU A 149 -14.93 18.61 -10.24
CA LEU A 149 -15.39 17.49 -9.44
C LEU A 149 -16.14 18.01 -8.21
N GLN A 150 -16.97 17.14 -7.64
CA GLN A 150 -17.67 17.44 -6.40
C GLN A 150 -16.67 17.79 -5.29
N GLU A 151 -16.97 18.83 -4.53
CA GLU A 151 -16.22 19.14 -3.31
C GLU A 151 -16.34 17.97 -2.32
N ASN A 152 -15.24 17.63 -1.64
CA ASN A 152 -15.14 16.50 -0.71
C ASN A 152 -15.46 15.12 -1.31
N LEU A 153 -15.27 14.93 -2.63
CA LEU A 153 -15.36 13.62 -3.27
C LEU A 153 -14.40 12.62 -2.56
N PRO A 154 -14.90 11.57 -1.89
CA PRO A 154 -14.04 10.63 -1.19
C PRO A 154 -13.28 9.73 -2.18
N MET A 155 -12.29 9.00 -1.67
CA MET A 155 -11.86 7.79 -2.36
C MET A 155 -12.98 6.76 -2.30
N VAL A 156 -13.41 6.27 -3.45
CA VAL A 156 -14.48 5.27 -3.60
C VAL A 156 -13.86 3.95 -4.02
N ILE A 157 -14.25 2.85 -3.39
CA ILE A 157 -13.79 1.49 -3.69
C ILE A 157 -15.00 0.58 -3.89
N ASP A 158 -15.11 -0.04 -5.07
CA ASP A 158 -16.14 -1.04 -5.39
C ASP A 158 -15.61 -2.45 -5.08
N LEU A 159 -16.16 -3.09 -4.04
CA LEU A 159 -15.72 -4.42 -3.62
C LEU A 159 -16.04 -5.54 -4.61
N SER A 160 -16.93 -5.31 -5.60
CA SER A 160 -17.28 -6.33 -6.59
C SER A 160 -16.12 -6.69 -7.52
N ASN A 161 -15.24 -5.73 -7.82
CA ASN A 161 -14.16 -5.90 -8.79
C ASN A 161 -12.89 -5.11 -8.45
N GLY A 162 -12.87 -4.36 -7.34
CA GLY A 162 -11.72 -3.58 -6.89
C GLY A 162 -11.51 -2.26 -7.62
N PHE A 163 -12.42 -1.87 -8.53
CA PHE A 163 -12.40 -0.55 -9.15
C PHE A 163 -12.50 0.53 -8.08
N HIS A 164 -11.57 1.48 -8.14
CA HIS A 164 -11.55 2.59 -7.21
C HIS A 164 -11.10 3.86 -7.89
N PHE A 165 -11.53 4.98 -7.33
CA PHE A 165 -11.12 6.29 -7.80
C PHE A 165 -11.07 7.30 -6.67
N ARG A 166 -10.32 8.38 -6.89
CA ARG A 166 -10.28 9.55 -6.01
C ARG A 166 -9.89 10.81 -6.78
N PRO A 167 -10.24 12.01 -6.30
CA PRO A 167 -9.69 13.23 -6.86
C PRO A 167 -8.17 13.30 -6.66
N ALA A 168 -7.49 14.04 -7.53
CA ALA A 168 -6.13 14.48 -7.29
C ALA A 168 -6.10 15.51 -6.15
N LYS A 169 -5.07 15.48 -5.30
CA LYS A 169 -5.01 16.33 -4.11
C LYS A 169 -5.01 17.82 -4.43
N ASP A 170 -4.27 18.22 -5.46
CA ASP A 170 -4.00 19.63 -5.78
C ASP A 170 -4.77 20.09 -7.04
N SER A 171 -5.90 19.45 -7.35
CA SER A 171 -6.73 19.83 -8.49
C SER A 171 -8.22 19.61 -8.24
N LYS A 172 -9.04 20.55 -8.70
CA LYS A 172 -10.51 20.46 -8.65
C LYS A 172 -11.10 19.67 -9.81
N ARG A 173 -10.30 19.27 -10.81
CA ARG A 173 -10.78 18.65 -12.06
C ARG A 173 -10.12 17.32 -12.35
N GLU A 174 -8.96 17.06 -11.77
CA GLU A 174 -8.22 15.83 -12.00
C GLU A 174 -8.63 14.72 -11.05
N VAL A 175 -8.67 13.50 -11.58
CA VAL A 175 -9.14 12.30 -10.90
C VAL A 175 -8.28 11.13 -11.33
N LEU A 176 -8.06 10.23 -10.39
CA LEU A 176 -7.29 9.01 -10.59
C LEU A 176 -8.20 7.81 -10.42
N PHE A 177 -8.04 6.80 -11.28
CA PHE A 177 -8.76 5.54 -11.19
C PHE A 177 -7.85 4.36 -11.47
N ALA A 178 -8.12 3.26 -10.79
CA ALA A 178 -7.44 2.00 -10.99
C ALA A 178 -8.35 0.85 -10.55
N TYR A 179 -7.91 -0.37 -10.85
CA TYR A 179 -8.45 -1.59 -10.29
C TYR A 179 -7.32 -2.64 -10.28
N PRO A 180 -7.38 -3.65 -9.39
CA PRO A 180 -6.41 -4.74 -9.42
C PRO A 180 -6.71 -5.66 -10.61
N ASP A 181 -5.96 -5.51 -11.71
CA ASP A 181 -6.06 -6.43 -12.84
C ASP A 181 -5.62 -7.84 -12.39
N LYS A 182 -6.55 -8.79 -12.45
CA LYS A 182 -6.33 -10.18 -12.01
C LYS A 182 -5.40 -10.96 -12.95
N ASN A 183 -5.16 -10.43 -14.15
CA ASN A 183 -4.27 -11.05 -15.13
C ASN A 183 -2.83 -10.55 -15.03
N GLU A 184 -2.57 -9.54 -14.20
CA GLU A 184 -1.21 -9.05 -13.96
C GLU A 184 -0.40 -10.12 -13.23
N THR A 185 0.81 -10.40 -13.70
CA THR A 185 1.71 -11.39 -13.13
C THR A 185 2.96 -10.72 -12.55
N PRO A 186 3.67 -11.37 -11.62
CA PRO A 186 4.85 -10.79 -11.02
C PRO A 186 5.92 -10.41 -12.05
N SER A 187 6.38 -9.16 -11.99
CA SER A 187 7.45 -8.63 -12.84
C SER A 187 8.01 -7.33 -12.26
N PHE A 188 9.19 -6.92 -12.72
CA PHE A 188 9.79 -5.61 -12.40
C PHE A 188 9.40 -4.50 -13.39
N SER A 189 8.47 -4.75 -14.33
CA SER A 189 8.06 -3.73 -15.30
C SER A 189 7.34 -2.58 -14.59
N THR A 190 7.77 -1.36 -14.88
CA THR A 190 7.11 -0.11 -14.48
C THR A 190 6.55 0.64 -15.68
N ASP A 191 6.44 -0.02 -16.83
CA ASP A 191 5.89 0.57 -18.05
C ASP A 191 4.37 0.63 -17.94
N PHE A 192 3.82 1.81 -18.21
CA PHE A 192 2.38 2.00 -18.28
C PHE A 192 1.84 1.39 -19.58
N GLU A 193 0.84 0.52 -19.47
CA GLU A 193 0.20 -0.13 -20.60
C GLU A 193 -1.00 0.69 -21.07
N GLU A 194 -0.97 1.16 -22.31
CA GLU A 194 -2.11 1.92 -22.87
C GLU A 194 -3.42 1.11 -22.88
N SER A 195 -3.33 -0.21 -23.02
CA SER A 195 -4.50 -1.11 -22.95
C SER A 195 -5.20 -1.08 -21.58
N PHE A 196 -4.50 -0.69 -20.51
CA PHE A 196 -5.08 -0.55 -19.18
C PHE A 196 -6.12 0.57 -19.12
N VAL A 197 -5.98 1.62 -19.96
CA VAL A 197 -6.93 2.73 -20.05
C VAL A 197 -8.32 2.22 -20.40
N GLU A 198 -8.45 1.40 -21.44
CA GLU A 198 -9.74 0.83 -21.84
C GLU A 198 -10.32 -0.04 -20.72
N LYS A 199 -9.51 -0.94 -20.14
CA LYS A 199 -9.94 -1.83 -19.05
C LYS A 199 -10.51 -1.08 -17.86
N VAL A 200 -9.84 -0.01 -17.40
CA VAL A 200 -10.32 0.77 -16.24
C VAL A 200 -11.54 1.63 -16.59
N TYR A 201 -11.61 2.16 -17.81
CA TYR A 201 -12.77 2.92 -18.28
C TYR A 201 -14.02 2.05 -18.41
N GLU A 202 -13.91 0.78 -18.78
CA GLU A 202 -15.05 -0.15 -18.76
C GLU A 202 -15.64 -0.30 -17.36
N LYS A 203 -14.79 -0.37 -16.31
CA LYS A 203 -15.27 -0.38 -14.92
C LYS A 203 -15.88 0.97 -14.51
N ALA A 204 -15.25 2.07 -14.93
CA ALA A 204 -15.75 3.41 -14.68
C ALA A 204 -17.13 3.66 -15.32
N LYS A 205 -17.35 3.20 -16.57
CA LYS A 205 -18.64 3.30 -17.28
C LYS A 205 -19.78 2.68 -16.47
N HIS A 206 -19.53 1.54 -15.82
CA HIS A 206 -20.52 0.91 -14.94
C HIS A 206 -20.72 1.69 -13.66
N ARG A 207 -19.66 1.87 -12.85
CA ARG A 207 -19.79 2.37 -11.46
C ARG A 207 -19.92 3.89 -11.37
N ALA A 208 -19.15 4.62 -12.16
CA ALA A 208 -19.06 6.08 -12.11
C ALA A 208 -19.11 6.68 -13.53
N PRO A 209 -20.28 6.64 -14.22
CA PRO A 209 -20.42 7.06 -15.61
C PRO A 209 -19.90 8.47 -15.94
N PHE A 210 -19.86 9.38 -14.96
CA PHE A 210 -19.30 10.71 -15.13
C PHE A 210 -17.77 10.69 -15.40
N LEU A 211 -17.06 9.67 -14.90
CA LEU A 211 -15.64 9.46 -15.15
C LEU A 211 -15.35 8.96 -16.56
N ALA A 212 -16.29 8.23 -17.16
CA ALA A 212 -16.13 7.76 -18.55
C ALA A 212 -16.08 8.91 -19.58
N LYS A 213 -16.41 10.14 -19.17
CA LYS A 213 -16.38 11.36 -19.99
C LYS A 213 -15.12 12.20 -19.79
N THR A 214 -14.20 11.79 -18.91
CA THR A 214 -12.97 12.54 -18.64
C THR A 214 -11.95 12.37 -19.77
N LYS A 215 -11.07 13.36 -19.93
CA LYS A 215 -9.94 13.30 -20.85
C LYS A 215 -8.74 12.67 -20.14
N VAL A 216 -8.20 11.58 -20.67
CA VAL A 216 -6.97 10.96 -20.13
C VAL A 216 -5.78 11.91 -20.26
N LEU A 217 -5.05 12.07 -19.16
CA LEU A 217 -3.78 12.80 -19.08
C LEU A 217 -2.64 11.76 -19.11
N ARG A 218 -2.24 11.34 -20.32
CA ARG A 218 -1.32 10.21 -20.53
C ARG A 218 0.04 10.43 -19.86
N GLU A 219 0.54 11.66 -19.89
CA GLU A 219 1.78 12.08 -19.25
C GLU A 219 1.75 11.99 -17.72
N LYS A 220 0.56 11.85 -17.11
CA LYS A 220 0.35 11.65 -15.67
C LYS A 220 -0.04 10.22 -15.30
N CYS A 221 -0.34 9.35 -16.27
CA CYS A 221 -0.60 7.94 -16.01
C CYS A 221 0.70 7.26 -15.54
N ARG A 222 0.60 6.35 -14.56
CA ARG A 222 1.77 5.73 -13.93
C ARG A 222 1.56 4.24 -13.77
N ALA A 223 2.65 3.50 -13.89
CA ALA A 223 2.76 2.15 -13.37
C ALA A 223 3.87 2.13 -12.30
N GLY A 224 3.69 1.29 -11.29
CA GLY A 224 4.65 1.11 -10.21
C GLY A 224 4.53 -0.29 -9.63
N LEU A 225 5.47 -0.67 -8.78
CA LEU A 225 5.53 -2.02 -8.20
C LEU A 225 4.95 -2.02 -6.80
N TYR A 226 4.09 -2.99 -6.53
CA TYR A 226 3.83 -3.44 -5.17
C TYR A 226 4.77 -4.60 -4.86
N GLU A 227 5.27 -4.66 -3.64
CA GLU A 227 5.92 -5.85 -3.08
C GLU A 227 4.86 -6.70 -2.36
N ASN A 228 4.42 -7.76 -3.01
CA ASN A 228 3.37 -8.62 -2.48
C ASN A 228 3.95 -9.79 -1.72
N THR A 229 3.36 -10.07 -0.56
CA THR A 229 3.56 -11.32 0.18
C THR A 229 2.42 -12.29 -0.12
N PRO A 230 2.62 -13.61 0.10
CA PRO A 230 1.57 -14.61 -0.08
C PRO A 230 0.29 -14.37 0.71
N ASP A 231 0.39 -13.66 1.84
CA ASP A 231 -0.73 -13.37 2.75
C ASP A 231 -1.14 -11.89 2.76
N HIS A 232 -0.57 -11.09 1.87
CA HIS A 232 -0.82 -9.66 1.68
C HIS A 232 -0.53 -8.76 2.90
N HIS A 233 0.28 -9.23 3.85
CA HIS A 233 0.71 -8.45 5.01
C HIS A 233 2.22 -8.25 5.04
N ALA A 234 2.65 -7.19 5.73
CA ALA A 234 4.06 -6.85 5.86
C ALA A 234 4.89 -7.96 6.52
N ILE A 235 6.19 -7.97 6.21
CA ILE A 235 7.22 -8.71 6.92
C ILE A 235 7.97 -7.68 7.76
N LEU A 236 7.95 -7.89 9.07
CA LEU A 236 8.47 -6.95 10.05
C LEU A 236 9.23 -7.68 11.16
N GLY A 237 10.48 -7.26 11.41
CA GLY A 237 11.29 -7.77 12.51
C GLY A 237 12.59 -8.44 12.05
N GLY A 238 13.24 -9.15 12.97
CA GLY A 238 14.48 -9.88 12.71
C GLY A 238 14.26 -11.22 12.03
N CYS A 239 15.35 -11.95 11.81
CA CYS A 239 15.35 -13.35 11.38
C CYS A 239 16.49 -14.12 12.08
N GLU A 240 16.80 -15.33 11.59
CA GLU A 240 17.87 -16.19 12.10
C GLU A 240 19.28 -15.59 11.97
N ILE A 241 19.48 -14.55 11.15
CA ILE A 241 20.75 -13.83 11.01
C ILE A 241 20.75 -12.66 11.98
N ALA A 242 21.64 -12.72 12.98
CA ALA A 242 21.78 -11.68 13.98
C ALA A 242 22.16 -10.33 13.31
N GLY A 243 21.34 -9.30 13.58
CA GLY A 243 21.52 -7.98 13.01
C GLY A 243 20.81 -7.74 11.68
N LEU A 244 20.17 -8.75 11.07
CA LEU A 244 19.36 -8.55 9.87
C LEU A 244 17.88 -8.40 10.24
N TYR A 245 17.24 -7.35 9.72
CA TYR A 245 15.84 -7.02 9.96
C TYR A 245 15.14 -6.71 8.63
N PHE A 246 13.81 -6.84 8.61
CA PHE A 246 12.98 -6.64 7.42
C PHE A 246 11.86 -5.63 7.69
N ALA A 247 11.55 -4.88 6.64
CA ALA A 247 10.39 -3.99 6.54
C ALA A 247 9.89 -4.04 5.09
N ASN A 248 9.19 -5.12 4.74
CA ASN A 248 8.86 -5.43 3.34
C ASN A 248 7.44 -5.96 3.20
N GLY A 249 7.01 -6.21 1.97
CA GLY A 249 5.81 -7.01 1.72
C GLY A 249 4.48 -6.34 2.03
N PHE A 250 4.44 -5.00 2.09
CA PHE A 250 3.23 -4.27 2.48
C PHE A 250 2.05 -4.44 1.52
N SER A 251 2.24 -5.04 0.35
CA SER A 251 1.16 -5.43 -0.58
C SER A 251 0.18 -4.29 -0.93
N GLY A 252 0.69 -3.06 -0.97
CA GLY A 252 -0.09 -1.83 -1.26
C GLY A 252 -0.34 -0.91 -0.08
N HIS A 253 -0.03 -1.36 1.14
CA HIS A 253 -0.33 -0.67 2.38
C HIS A 253 0.82 0.18 2.95
N GLY A 254 1.98 0.20 2.28
CA GLY A 254 3.23 0.70 2.85
C GLY A 254 3.21 2.17 3.25
N VAL A 255 2.61 3.05 2.43
CA VAL A 255 2.58 4.50 2.72
C VAL A 255 1.84 4.79 4.03
N MET A 256 0.70 4.12 4.23
CA MET A 256 -0.19 4.34 5.36
C MET A 256 0.33 3.68 6.64
N HIS A 257 1.00 2.53 6.52
CA HIS A 257 1.62 1.85 7.66
C HIS A 257 3.00 2.42 8.05
N SER A 258 3.68 3.13 7.14
CA SER A 258 5.07 3.58 7.32
C SER A 258 5.39 4.28 8.65
N PRO A 259 4.53 5.15 9.23
CA PRO A 259 4.87 5.82 10.50
C PRO A 259 4.91 4.83 11.67
N ALA A 260 3.95 3.91 11.74
CA ALA A 260 3.89 2.90 12.79
C ALA A 260 4.98 1.85 12.61
N THR A 261 5.23 1.43 11.36
CA THR A 261 6.31 0.52 10.99
C THR A 261 7.67 1.05 11.43
N GLY A 262 8.01 2.31 11.14
CA GLY A 262 9.28 2.90 11.54
C GLY A 262 9.50 2.89 13.05
N ARG A 263 8.46 3.19 13.82
CA ARG A 263 8.50 3.10 15.29
C ARG A 263 8.67 1.65 15.77
N ALA A 264 7.92 0.71 15.21
CA ALA A 264 7.96 -0.69 15.61
C ALA A 264 9.35 -1.30 15.36
N LEU A 265 9.94 -1.02 14.19
CA LEU A 265 11.30 -1.44 13.87
C LEU A 265 12.34 -0.81 14.78
N ALA A 266 12.24 0.48 15.07
CA ALA A 266 13.17 1.13 16.00
C ALA A 266 13.16 0.43 17.37
N GLU A 267 11.97 0.16 17.93
CA GLU A 267 11.81 -0.55 19.20
C GLU A 267 12.29 -2.01 19.11
N ILE A 268 12.02 -2.73 18.02
CA ILE A 268 12.56 -4.09 17.81
C ILE A 268 14.09 -4.09 17.77
N VAL A 269 14.70 -3.14 17.04
CA VAL A 269 16.14 -3.06 16.86
C VAL A 269 16.88 -2.65 18.14
N LEU A 270 16.25 -1.80 18.97
CA LEU A 270 16.84 -1.27 20.20
C LEU A 270 16.53 -2.14 21.43
N ASP A 271 15.27 -2.56 21.56
CA ASP A 271 14.73 -3.19 22.78
C ASP A 271 14.42 -4.68 22.58
N GLY A 272 14.53 -5.20 21.36
CA GLY A 272 14.21 -6.59 21.00
C GLY A 272 12.73 -6.87 20.78
N LYS A 273 11.84 -5.88 21.00
CA LYS A 273 10.39 -6.00 20.75
C LYS A 273 9.74 -4.64 20.53
N ALA A 274 8.64 -4.61 19.78
CA ALA A 274 7.76 -3.45 19.72
C ALA A 274 6.89 -3.39 20.97
N ASN A 275 7.00 -2.30 21.72
CA ASN A 275 6.32 -2.06 22.99
C ASN A 275 4.97 -1.36 22.80
N PHE A 276 4.83 -0.50 21.78
CA PHE A 276 3.59 0.26 21.58
C PHE A 276 2.48 -0.54 20.89
N LEU A 277 2.84 -1.58 20.13
CA LEU A 277 1.93 -2.41 19.35
C LEU A 277 2.55 -3.80 19.16
N ASP A 278 1.75 -4.85 19.40
CA ASP A 278 2.16 -6.21 19.08
C ASP A 278 2.14 -6.41 17.57
N VAL A 279 3.33 -6.61 17.00
CA VAL A 279 3.55 -6.89 15.57
C VAL A 279 4.10 -8.30 15.36
N SER A 280 4.05 -9.17 16.37
CA SER A 280 4.61 -10.53 16.30
C SER A 280 3.99 -11.35 15.17
N CYS A 281 2.74 -11.08 14.79
CA CYS A 281 2.06 -11.71 13.66
C CYS A 281 2.68 -11.36 12.29
N LEU A 282 3.52 -10.33 12.20
CA LEU A 282 4.18 -9.88 10.96
C LEU A 282 5.60 -10.44 10.79
N ARG A 283 6.04 -11.34 11.67
CA ARG A 283 7.35 -11.99 11.60
C ARG A 283 7.54 -12.80 10.32
N LEU A 284 8.77 -12.98 9.86
CA LEU A 284 9.09 -13.75 8.64
C LEU A 284 8.76 -15.23 8.82
N GLU A 285 8.94 -15.77 10.03
CA GLU A 285 8.77 -17.18 10.37
C GLU A 285 7.33 -17.67 10.21
N ARG A 286 6.35 -16.76 10.14
CA ARG A 286 4.94 -17.12 9.93
C ARG A 286 4.72 -17.88 8.62
N PHE A 287 5.54 -17.60 7.59
CA PHE A 287 5.45 -18.30 6.31
C PHE A 287 5.95 -19.74 6.41
N ALA A 288 7.01 -19.99 7.18
CA ALA A 288 7.54 -21.33 7.39
C ALA A 288 6.62 -22.19 8.28
N THR A 289 5.92 -21.55 9.21
CA THR A 289 5.02 -22.22 10.17
C THR A 289 3.58 -22.37 9.66
N GLY A 290 3.23 -21.71 8.56
CA GLY A 290 1.87 -21.72 7.99
C GLY A 290 0.87 -20.83 8.73
N GLU A 291 1.34 -19.97 9.63
CA GLU A 291 0.54 -18.99 10.38
C GLU A 291 0.22 -17.75 9.53
N LEU A 292 -0.28 -17.99 8.30
CA LEU A 292 -0.58 -16.95 7.33
C LEU A 292 -1.75 -16.09 7.80
N LEU A 293 -1.65 -14.80 7.51
CA LEU A 293 -2.70 -13.84 7.81
C LEU A 293 -3.76 -13.82 6.72
N HIS A 294 -5.01 -13.52 7.09
CA HIS A 294 -6.08 -13.34 6.14
C HIS A 294 -6.29 -11.85 5.89
N GLU A 295 -6.08 -11.39 4.67
CA GLU A 295 -6.36 -10.01 4.28
C GLU A 295 -7.84 -9.68 4.51
N THR A 296 -8.09 -8.72 5.38
CA THR A 296 -9.42 -8.10 5.52
C THR A 296 -9.33 -6.71 4.90
N ALA A 297 -10.34 -6.26 4.18
CA ALA A 297 -10.35 -4.99 3.42
C ALA A 297 -10.27 -3.69 4.26
N PHE A 298 -9.66 -3.74 5.44
CA PHE A 298 -9.41 -2.60 6.31
C PHE A 298 -7.92 -2.52 6.62
N ILE A 299 -7.44 -1.28 6.52
CA ILE A 299 -6.07 -0.81 6.65
C ILE A 299 -5.61 -0.80 8.11
#